data_AF-A0A2G9YZ86-F1
#
_entry.id   AF-A0A2G9YZ86-F1
#
_cell.length_a   1.000
_cell.length_b   1.000
_cell.length_c   1.000
_cell.angle_alpha   90.00
_cell.angle_beta   90.00
_cell.angle_gamma   90.00
#
_symmetry.space_group_name_H-M   'P 1'
#
loop_
_entity.id
_entity.type
_entity.pdbx_description
1 polymer ?
#
loop_
_entity_poly.entity_id
_entity_poly.type
_entity_poly.pdbx_seq_one_letter_code
_entity_poly.pdbx_strand_id
1 'polypeptide(L)'
;MLKRIFFVSIFVVLLFSGFNTKAAQLGETLNFYVEGSYDISGRTELLAEVVKVNPKIYFFVDKNWWNSQGSLRRSEIINSLESLSIEFENKIYPNLTSAFGSEWKPGIDGDERITVLIHQMKDGVGGYFRTADEYLKIQYPESNEKEMVYLTTAGIDTPEMKSFLAHEFLHLITFNQKEKKYGITEETWLNEARAEYASTLLGYDSVYAGSNLERRAKAFLEQSSDAICEWQNRTSDYGVLNIFIQYLVDHYGVGILTDSLKLEKVGIASINEALLKNGFKEDFSQIFTDWTVAVFVNDCSLGIKYCYLSKNLEKLRVNPTINFLPLEGTSVLSITNVTKSWTGNWQKFIGGKGVLKLEFKGLAGLGFKVPYLIQDKNGKYSINFLALDKDQKGEIYIPDFSSKNTALIAIPSLQKKISGFDGLDPTYPYSVTVSVMERTPAEELELIQQLLSQITLLQKEIARVQTQINALLGKSTVSCQKIESNLYLGMMNSAEVRCLQEFLKSQGQDIYPEGLVTGYFGSLTKAAVIKFQEKYASDVLAPWGLTGGTGRVAQTTRNKINELLGR
;
A
#
# COMPACT_ATOMS: atom_id res chain seq x y z
N MET A 1 68.69 -7.71 -55.42
CA MET A 1 68.17 -6.64 -54.53
C MET A 1 68.11 -7.22 -53.12
N LEU A 2 69.03 -6.85 -52.21
CA LEU A 2 68.89 -5.72 -51.27
C LEU A 2 67.63 -5.91 -50.39
N LYS A 3 67.68 -6.03 -49.05
CA LYS A 3 68.57 -5.42 -48.05
C LYS A 3 68.64 -6.28 -46.78
N ARG A 4 69.85 -6.37 -46.21
CA ARG A 4 70.09 -6.66 -44.79
C ARG A 4 69.42 -5.56 -43.96
N ILE A 5 68.61 -5.93 -42.97
CA ILE A 5 68.13 -4.99 -41.95
C ILE A 5 68.98 -5.21 -40.70
N PHE A 6 69.68 -4.14 -40.32
CA PHE A 6 70.48 -4.01 -39.11
C PHE A 6 69.57 -4.13 -37.88
N PHE A 7 69.91 -5.03 -36.96
CA PHE A 7 69.41 -4.97 -35.58
C PHE A 7 70.15 -3.83 -34.88
N VAL A 8 69.47 -2.71 -34.66
CA VAL A 8 69.92 -1.67 -33.72
C VAL A 8 69.21 -1.93 -32.41
N SER A 9 69.93 -2.51 -31.45
CA SER A 9 69.49 -2.61 -30.05
C SER A 9 69.48 -1.20 -29.46
N ILE A 10 68.31 -0.55 -29.44
CA ILE A 10 68.11 0.68 -28.68
C ILE A 10 67.95 0.27 -27.22
N PHE A 11 69.01 0.48 -26.44
CA PHE A 11 68.95 0.52 -24.99
C PHE A 11 68.14 1.76 -24.60
N VAL A 12 66.81 1.63 -24.47
CA VAL A 12 66.01 2.64 -23.77
C VAL A 12 66.31 2.45 -22.30
N VAL A 13 67.25 3.26 -21.79
CA VAL A 13 67.34 3.53 -20.36
C VAL A 13 66.04 4.22 -19.97
N LEU A 14 65.06 3.43 -19.52
CA LEU A 14 63.94 3.94 -18.74
C LEU A 14 64.54 4.53 -17.48
N LEU A 15 64.83 5.84 -17.53
CA LEU A 15 64.97 6.67 -16.36
C LEU A 15 63.62 6.60 -15.64
N PHE A 16 63.49 5.63 -14.72
CA PHE A 16 62.52 5.70 -13.64
C PHE A 16 62.88 6.95 -12.84
N SER A 17 62.34 8.10 -13.23
CA SER A 17 62.18 9.22 -12.32
C SER A 17 61.30 8.71 -11.19
N GLY A 18 61.92 8.30 -10.09
CA GLY A 18 61.21 7.97 -8.87
C GLY A 18 60.27 9.11 -8.57
N PHE A 19 58.97 8.79 -8.47
CA PHE A 19 57.98 9.70 -7.91
C PHE A 19 58.46 10.01 -6.48
N ASN A 20 59.13 11.14 -6.30
CA ASN A 20 59.38 11.69 -4.99
C ASN A 20 58.04 12.21 -4.49
N THR A 21 57.29 11.37 -3.78
CA THR A 21 56.09 11.78 -3.06
C THR A 21 56.54 12.73 -1.95
N LYS A 22 56.41 14.03 -2.19
CA LYS A 22 56.66 15.04 -1.17
C LYS A 22 55.37 15.19 -0.35
N ALA A 23 55.38 14.60 0.83
CA ALA A 23 54.38 14.86 1.86
C ALA A 23 54.28 16.38 2.12
N ALA A 24 53.05 16.92 2.10
CA ALA A 24 52.84 18.34 2.36
C ALA A 24 53.23 18.73 3.79
N GLN A 25 53.76 19.93 3.97
CA GLN A 25 54.20 20.45 5.27
C GLN A 25 53.18 21.41 5.88
N LEU A 26 53.18 21.54 7.21
CA LEU A 26 52.34 22.51 7.92
C LEU A 26 52.64 23.93 7.42
N GLY A 27 51.59 24.68 7.05
CA GLY A 27 51.69 26.02 6.45
C GLY A 27 51.98 26.03 4.94
N GLU A 28 52.17 24.88 4.30
CA GLU A 28 52.27 24.79 2.85
C GLU A 28 50.96 25.23 2.20
N THR A 29 51.05 25.88 1.04
CA THR A 29 49.89 26.36 0.29
C THR A 29 49.84 25.69 -1.08
N LEU A 30 48.70 25.12 -1.45
CA LEU A 30 48.46 24.46 -2.74
C LEU A 30 47.18 24.99 -3.41
N ASN A 31 47.13 24.95 -4.75
CA ASN A 31 45.91 25.22 -5.51
C ASN A 31 45.07 23.93 -5.62
N PHE A 32 43.77 24.04 -5.42
CA PHE A 32 42.82 22.95 -5.53
C PHE A 32 41.70 23.31 -6.50
N TYR A 33 41.30 22.35 -7.33
CA TYR A 33 40.03 22.39 -8.02
C TYR A 33 38.89 22.06 -7.05
N VAL A 34 37.78 22.78 -7.19
CA VAL A 34 36.57 22.65 -6.37
C VAL A 34 35.34 22.62 -7.27
N GLU A 35 34.22 22.14 -6.74
CA GLU A 35 32.97 22.07 -7.48
C GLU A 35 32.15 23.36 -7.30
N GLY A 36 32.01 24.14 -8.39
CA GLY A 36 31.34 25.45 -8.35
C GLY A 36 29.85 25.37 -8.01
N SER A 37 29.22 24.22 -8.19
CA SER A 37 27.83 24.03 -7.77
C SER A 37 27.66 24.01 -6.23
N TYR A 38 28.70 23.65 -5.47
CA TYR A 38 28.70 23.65 -4.00
C TYR A 38 29.36 24.90 -3.39
N ASP A 39 30.37 25.49 -4.04
CA ASP A 39 31.05 26.69 -3.53
C ASP A 39 30.10 27.90 -3.45
N ILE A 40 30.18 28.67 -2.35
CA ILE A 40 29.28 29.81 -2.11
C ILE A 40 29.45 30.92 -3.15
N SER A 41 30.65 31.06 -3.74
CA SER A 41 30.98 32.06 -4.76
C SER A 41 31.03 31.48 -6.17
N GLY A 42 30.69 30.19 -6.33
CA GLY A 42 30.76 29.51 -7.62
C GLY A 42 32.17 29.33 -8.18
N ARG A 43 33.19 29.33 -7.30
CA ARG A 43 34.58 29.12 -7.73
C ARG A 43 34.79 27.69 -8.20
N THR A 44 35.69 27.51 -9.17
CA THR A 44 36.14 26.19 -9.66
C THR A 44 37.57 25.86 -9.24
N GLU A 45 38.30 26.86 -8.71
CA GLU A 45 39.62 26.69 -8.12
C GLU A 45 39.80 27.62 -6.92
N LEU A 46 40.60 27.20 -5.95
CA LEU A 46 41.00 28.03 -4.83
C LEU A 46 42.37 27.65 -4.27
N LEU A 47 43.00 28.61 -3.61
CA LEU A 47 44.26 28.43 -2.92
C LEU A 47 43.99 28.05 -1.45
N ALA A 48 44.59 26.97 -0.95
CA ALA A 48 44.38 26.47 0.41
C ALA A 48 45.69 26.22 1.15
N GLU A 49 45.66 26.38 2.48
CA GLU A 49 46.81 26.23 3.38
C GLU A 49 46.65 25.00 4.27
N VAL A 50 47.71 24.21 4.46
CA VAL A 50 47.74 23.10 5.43
C VAL A 50 47.76 23.68 6.84
N VAL A 51 46.67 23.51 7.58
CA VAL A 51 46.55 23.99 8.96
C VAL A 51 46.71 22.87 9.99
N LYS A 52 46.53 21.60 9.58
CA LYS A 52 46.70 20.44 10.44
C LYS A 52 47.11 19.20 9.65
N VAL A 53 47.96 18.37 10.25
CA VAL A 53 48.43 17.10 9.68
C VAL A 53 48.63 16.06 10.79
N ASN A 54 48.33 14.79 10.49
CA ASN A 54 48.79 13.64 11.25
C ASN A 54 49.24 12.51 10.26
N PRO A 55 49.59 11.29 10.74
CA PRO A 55 49.99 10.19 9.86
C PRO A 55 48.92 9.67 8.88
N LYS A 56 47.66 10.08 9.02
CA LYS A 56 46.50 9.59 8.25
C LYS A 56 45.77 10.66 7.45
N ILE A 57 45.89 11.94 7.83
CA ILE A 57 45.05 12.99 7.26
C ILE A 57 45.77 14.34 7.18
N TYR A 58 45.45 15.08 6.13
CA TYR A 58 45.73 16.50 5.97
C TYR A 58 44.45 17.32 6.08
N PHE A 59 44.51 18.47 6.76
CA PHE A 59 43.48 19.50 6.68
C PHE A 59 44.04 20.73 5.99
N PHE A 60 43.51 20.98 4.79
CA PHE A 60 43.68 22.21 4.05
C PHE A 60 42.47 23.11 4.30
N VAL A 61 42.71 24.41 4.47
CA VAL A 61 41.64 25.40 4.62
C VAL A 61 41.82 26.46 3.54
N ASP A 62 40.72 26.88 2.91
CA ASP A 62 40.69 28.02 2.00
C ASP A 62 41.45 29.21 2.58
N LYS A 63 42.51 29.62 1.89
CA LYS A 63 43.46 30.61 2.39
C LYS A 63 42.85 31.99 2.56
N ASN A 64 41.91 32.38 1.70
CA ASN A 64 41.26 33.68 1.79
C ASN A 64 40.34 33.71 3.01
N TRP A 65 39.58 32.63 3.23
CA TRP A 65 38.74 32.50 4.41
C TRP A 65 39.58 32.38 5.69
N TRP A 66 40.66 31.60 5.67
CA TRP A 66 41.58 31.44 6.79
C TRP A 66 42.18 32.78 7.20
N ASN A 67 42.62 33.57 6.22
CA ASN A 67 43.23 34.87 6.47
C ASN A 67 42.26 35.94 7.00
N SER A 68 40.97 35.79 6.74
CA SER A 68 39.94 36.69 7.29
C SER A 68 39.61 36.38 8.76
N GLN A 69 40.00 35.21 9.28
CA GLN A 69 39.78 34.86 10.69
C GLN A 69 40.78 35.57 11.61
N GLY A 70 40.31 36.04 12.76
CA GLY A 70 41.16 36.57 13.83
C GLY A 70 42.01 35.50 14.51
N SER A 71 43.11 35.89 15.16
CA SER A 71 44.07 34.96 15.78
C SER A 71 43.47 34.02 16.82
N LEU A 72 42.57 34.53 17.68
CA LEU A 72 41.84 33.73 18.66
C LEU A 72 40.98 32.66 17.97
N ARG A 73 40.22 33.07 16.95
CA ARG A 73 39.35 32.17 16.19
C ARG A 73 40.14 31.09 15.45
N ARG A 74 41.28 31.44 14.84
CA ARG A 74 42.18 30.44 14.22
C ARG A 74 42.67 29.41 15.23
N SER A 75 42.99 29.85 16.44
CA SER A 75 43.43 28.95 17.51
C SER A 75 42.32 27.97 17.94
N GLU A 76 41.08 28.44 18.05
CA GLU A 76 39.90 27.58 18.32
C GLU A 76 39.70 26.55 17.20
N ILE A 77 39.77 26.98 15.94
CA ILE A 77 39.64 26.11 14.77
C ILE A 77 40.73 25.03 14.78
N ILE A 78 41.99 25.40 15.03
CA ILE A 78 43.10 24.44 15.10
C ILE A 78 42.86 23.39 16.19
N ASN A 79 42.34 23.77 17.35
CA ASN A 79 42.02 22.83 18.44
C ASN A 79 40.88 21.87 18.05
N SER A 80 39.85 22.38 17.36
CA SER A 80 38.76 21.55 16.85
C SER A 80 39.25 20.59 15.76
N LEU A 81 40.09 21.05 14.83
CA LEU A 81 40.70 20.21 13.79
C LEU A 81 41.69 19.19 14.35
N GLU A 82 42.40 19.51 15.44
CA GLU A 82 43.19 18.52 16.18
C GLU A 82 42.30 17.40 16.74
N SER A 83 41.20 17.78 17.38
CA SER A 83 40.24 16.81 17.91
C SER A 83 39.63 15.94 16.81
N LEU A 84 39.30 16.53 15.66
CA LEU A 84 38.80 15.82 14.48
C LEU A 84 39.86 14.91 13.84
N SER A 85 41.12 15.35 13.79
CA SER A 85 42.26 14.57 13.30
C SER A 85 42.46 13.30 14.12
N ILE A 86 42.42 13.43 15.44
CA ILE A 86 42.56 12.32 16.39
C ILE A 86 41.36 11.37 16.28
N GLU A 87 40.14 11.91 16.16
CA GLU A 87 38.93 11.10 15.94
C GLU A 87 39.01 10.32 14.63
N PHE A 88 39.52 10.94 13.56
CA PHE A 88 39.66 10.28 12.28
C PHE A 88 40.61 9.09 12.36
N GLU A 89 41.80 9.32 12.91
CA GLU A 89 42.84 8.30 13.04
C GLU A 89 42.43 7.13 13.94
N ASN A 90 41.82 7.43 15.10
CA ASN A 90 41.55 6.42 16.12
C ASN A 90 40.17 5.77 15.99
N LYS A 91 39.22 6.41 15.29
CA LYS A 91 37.85 5.92 15.22
C LYS A 91 37.28 5.86 13.80
N ILE A 92 37.22 6.98 13.06
CA ILE A 92 36.54 7.00 11.75
C ILE A 92 37.24 6.03 10.77
N TYR A 93 38.54 6.22 10.55
CA TYR A 93 39.32 5.45 9.61
C TYR A 93 39.29 3.94 9.91
N PRO A 94 39.69 3.45 11.12
CA PRO A 94 39.73 2.01 11.37
C PRO A 94 38.35 1.34 11.36
N ASN A 95 37.30 1.99 11.85
CA ASN A 95 35.97 1.37 11.90
C ASN A 95 35.32 1.33 10.50
N LEU A 96 35.40 2.40 9.72
CA LEU A 96 34.82 2.41 8.37
C LEU A 96 35.60 1.50 7.43
N THR A 97 36.94 1.51 7.49
CA THR A 97 37.75 0.62 6.64
C THR A 97 37.59 -0.86 7.01
N SER A 98 37.43 -1.16 8.30
CA SER A 98 37.13 -2.52 8.75
C SER A 98 35.76 -3.02 8.29
N ALA A 99 34.74 -2.15 8.25
CA ALA A 99 33.40 -2.53 7.82
C ALA A 99 33.29 -2.63 6.30
N PHE A 100 33.68 -1.57 5.59
CA PHE A 100 33.37 -1.41 4.17
C PHE A 100 34.54 -1.75 3.24
N GLY A 101 35.76 -1.85 3.74
CA GLY A 101 36.99 -1.97 2.95
C GLY A 101 37.74 -0.64 2.87
N SER A 102 38.88 -0.62 2.19
CA SER A 102 39.72 0.58 2.13
C SER A 102 39.36 1.49 0.95
N GLU A 103 39.72 2.76 1.08
CA GLU A 103 40.02 3.67 -0.02
C GLU A 103 41.14 3.11 -0.93
N TRP A 104 41.41 3.79 -2.05
CA TRP A 104 42.54 3.45 -2.89
C TRP A 104 43.84 3.72 -2.13
N LYS A 105 44.65 2.67 -1.97
CA LYS A 105 45.88 2.73 -1.16
C LYS A 105 47.05 2.05 -1.90
N PRO A 106 48.21 2.72 -2.09
CA PRO A 106 48.63 4.01 -1.52
C PRO A 106 48.04 5.25 -2.20
N GLY A 107 47.05 5.08 -3.08
CA GLY A 107 46.36 6.18 -3.73
C GLY A 107 46.96 6.59 -5.07
N ILE A 108 46.35 7.59 -5.71
CA ILE A 108 46.73 8.09 -7.03
C ILE A 108 48.05 8.85 -7.01
N ASP A 109 48.33 9.61 -5.95
CA ASP A 109 49.57 10.36 -5.76
C ASP A 109 50.62 9.59 -4.94
N GLY A 110 50.26 8.41 -4.44
CA GLY A 110 51.11 7.54 -3.63
C GLY A 110 51.30 8.02 -2.19
N ASP A 111 50.55 9.02 -1.71
CA ASP A 111 50.48 9.39 -0.30
C ASP A 111 49.29 8.68 0.36
N GLU A 112 49.54 7.89 1.40
CA GLU A 112 48.48 7.17 2.11
C GLU A 112 47.60 8.08 3.01
N ARG A 113 47.90 9.38 3.09
CA ARG A 113 47.10 10.33 3.86
C ARG A 113 45.92 10.85 3.07
N ILE A 114 44.76 10.85 3.70
CA ILE A 114 43.54 11.44 3.13
C ILE A 114 43.65 12.96 3.18
N THR A 115 43.32 13.63 2.09
CA THR A 115 43.30 15.09 2.03
C THR A 115 41.89 15.62 2.31
N VAL A 116 41.73 16.48 3.32
CA VAL A 116 40.47 17.19 3.58
C VAL A 116 40.63 18.64 3.18
N LEU A 117 39.84 19.09 2.21
CA LEU A 117 39.76 20.50 1.86
C LEU A 117 38.53 21.15 2.50
N ILE A 118 38.76 22.16 3.35
CA ILE A 118 37.71 22.92 4.00
C ILE A 118 37.53 24.27 3.29
N HIS A 119 36.36 24.51 2.70
CA HIS A 119 36.06 25.76 2.01
C HIS A 119 34.62 26.24 2.22
N GLN A 120 34.35 27.48 1.79
CA GLN A 120 33.02 28.08 1.95
C GLN A 120 32.03 27.49 0.95
N MET A 121 31.00 26.82 1.44
CA MET A 121 29.95 26.19 0.64
C MET A 121 28.59 26.89 0.83
N LYS A 122 27.65 26.63 -0.07
CA LYS A 122 26.25 27.08 0.04
C LYS A 122 25.58 26.49 1.27
N ASP A 123 24.56 27.21 1.78
CA ASP A 123 23.81 26.79 2.96
C ASP A 123 23.21 25.38 2.80
N GLY A 124 23.33 24.57 3.83
CA GLY A 124 22.83 23.19 3.86
C GLY A 124 23.81 22.13 3.34
N VAL A 125 24.94 22.52 2.77
CA VAL A 125 25.99 21.59 2.30
C VAL A 125 27.02 21.37 3.41
N GLY A 126 27.11 20.14 3.93
CA GLY A 126 28.09 19.75 4.95
C GLY A 126 29.45 19.34 4.39
N GLY A 127 29.44 18.76 3.19
CA GLY A 127 30.61 18.27 2.48
C GLY A 127 30.23 17.73 1.11
N TYR A 128 31.23 17.28 0.36
CA TYR A 128 31.05 16.49 -0.84
C TYR A 128 32.31 15.68 -1.17
N PHE A 129 32.15 14.70 -2.06
CA PHE A 129 33.24 13.93 -2.66
C PHE A 129 33.23 14.11 -4.20
N ARG A 130 34.41 14.31 -4.79
CA ARG A 130 34.59 14.42 -6.25
C ARG A 130 35.37 13.22 -6.76
N THR A 131 34.68 12.33 -7.48
CA THR A 131 35.33 11.19 -8.17
C THR A 131 36.39 11.64 -9.18
N ALA A 132 36.26 12.85 -9.73
CA ALA A 132 37.21 13.46 -10.64
C ALA A 132 38.66 13.47 -10.08
N ASP A 133 38.83 13.64 -8.77
CA ASP A 133 40.14 13.76 -8.13
C ASP A 133 40.90 12.43 -8.03
N GLU A 134 40.21 11.32 -8.30
CA GLU A 134 40.75 9.95 -8.34
C GLU A 134 41.25 9.53 -9.74
N TYR A 135 41.29 10.47 -10.69
CA TYR A 135 41.78 10.24 -12.05
C TYR A 135 43.01 11.10 -12.35
N LEU A 136 43.89 10.60 -13.22
CA LEU A 136 45.06 11.36 -13.65
C LEU A 136 44.62 12.61 -14.43
N LYS A 137 45.38 13.70 -14.36
CA LYS A 137 45.10 14.95 -15.09
C LYS A 137 45.00 14.77 -16.60
N ILE A 138 45.68 13.76 -17.14
CA ILE A 138 45.56 13.41 -18.55
C ILE A 138 44.18 12.84 -18.93
N GLN A 139 43.47 12.24 -17.96
CA GLN A 139 42.11 11.74 -18.12
C GLN A 139 41.09 12.83 -17.72
N TYR A 140 41.39 13.57 -16.65
CA TYR A 140 40.52 14.61 -16.09
C TYR A 140 41.35 15.86 -15.72
N PRO A 141 41.45 16.88 -16.60
CA PRO A 141 42.36 18.02 -16.41
C PRO A 141 42.19 18.81 -15.10
N GLU A 142 40.98 18.84 -14.55
CA GLU A 142 40.62 19.53 -13.29
C GLU A 142 40.65 18.59 -12.07
N SER A 143 41.40 17.50 -12.17
CA SER A 143 41.66 16.57 -11.07
C SER A 143 42.71 17.15 -10.13
N ASN A 144 42.49 17.01 -8.84
CA ASN A 144 43.51 17.26 -7.84
C ASN A 144 44.53 16.12 -7.71
N GLU A 145 44.25 14.95 -8.32
CA GLU A 145 45.05 13.73 -8.20
C GLU A 145 45.31 13.39 -6.73
N LYS A 146 44.25 13.24 -5.93
CA LYS A 146 44.31 12.95 -4.49
C LYS A 146 43.11 12.14 -4.00
N GLU A 147 43.39 11.24 -3.05
CA GLU A 147 42.41 10.66 -2.15
C GLU A 147 41.89 11.75 -1.19
N MET A 148 40.82 12.44 -1.61
CA MET A 148 40.37 13.64 -0.93
C MET A 148 38.87 13.78 -0.76
N VAL A 149 38.49 14.54 0.26
CA VAL A 149 37.11 14.90 0.60
C VAL A 149 37.00 16.39 0.91
N TYR A 150 35.82 16.95 0.73
CA TYR A 150 35.57 18.37 0.91
C TYR A 150 34.59 18.59 2.07
N LEU A 151 34.89 19.53 2.95
CA LEU A 151 34.00 19.90 4.07
C LEU A 151 33.75 21.41 4.10
N THR A 152 32.61 21.79 4.67
CA THR A 152 32.24 23.20 4.77
C THR A 152 33.01 23.93 5.89
N THR A 153 33.27 25.22 5.71
CA THR A 153 33.72 26.10 6.81
C THR A 153 32.62 26.38 7.84
N ALA A 154 31.35 26.17 7.47
CA ALA A 154 30.21 26.41 8.37
C ALA A 154 30.17 25.36 9.47
N GLY A 155 30.31 25.78 10.73
CA GLY A 155 30.36 24.84 11.86
C GLY A 155 31.65 24.01 11.91
N ILE A 156 32.76 24.52 11.36
CA ILE A 156 34.08 23.85 11.39
C ILE A 156 34.55 23.43 12.80
N ASP A 157 34.05 24.09 13.83
CA ASP A 157 34.36 23.86 15.24
C ASP A 157 33.26 23.10 16.00
N THR A 158 32.24 22.59 15.30
CA THR A 158 31.13 21.88 15.91
C THR A 158 31.27 20.35 15.79
N PRO A 159 30.65 19.56 16.69
CA PRO A 159 30.78 18.09 16.67
C PRO A 159 30.28 17.42 15.38
N GLU A 160 29.40 18.07 14.62
CA GLU A 160 28.83 17.57 13.37
C GLU A 160 29.89 17.29 12.30
N MET A 161 31.03 17.98 12.34
CA MET A 161 32.17 17.74 11.45
C MET A 161 32.66 16.29 11.48
N LYS A 162 32.51 15.59 12.61
CA LYS A 162 32.83 14.15 12.70
C LYS A 162 31.92 13.31 11.80
N SER A 163 30.65 13.67 11.74
CA SER A 163 29.66 12.97 10.91
C SER A 163 29.85 13.29 9.43
N PHE A 164 30.12 14.55 9.08
CA PHE A 164 30.41 14.93 7.69
C PHE A 164 31.70 14.28 7.18
N LEU A 165 32.79 14.33 7.95
CA LEU A 165 34.03 13.67 7.55
C LEU A 165 33.85 12.15 7.37
N ALA A 166 33.12 11.49 8.26
CA ALA A 166 32.82 10.07 8.15
C ALA A 166 31.96 9.74 6.91
N HIS A 167 30.98 10.58 6.61
CA HIS A 167 30.10 10.46 5.45
C HIS A 167 30.90 10.55 4.14
N GLU A 168 31.66 11.65 3.96
CA GLU A 168 32.44 11.86 2.73
C GLU A 168 33.55 10.83 2.56
N PHE A 169 34.20 10.43 3.66
CA PHE A 169 35.23 9.38 3.60
C PHE A 169 34.64 8.03 3.15
N LEU A 170 33.37 7.76 3.46
CA LEU A 170 32.74 6.53 2.98
C LEU A 170 32.45 6.56 1.48
N HIS A 171 32.21 7.73 0.87
CA HIS A 171 32.14 7.83 -0.59
C HIS A 171 33.48 7.48 -1.23
N LEU A 172 34.59 7.97 -0.67
CA LEU A 172 35.94 7.62 -1.12
C LEU A 172 36.22 6.11 -1.00
N ILE A 173 35.84 5.47 0.11
CA ILE A 173 35.90 4.01 0.25
C ILE A 173 35.03 3.32 -0.83
N THR A 174 33.80 3.79 -1.01
CA THR A 174 32.84 3.22 -1.97
C THR A 174 33.38 3.28 -3.40
N PHE A 175 33.98 4.40 -3.78
CA PHE A 175 34.62 4.57 -5.08
C PHE A 175 35.67 3.47 -5.34
N ASN A 176 36.58 3.23 -4.38
CA ASN A 176 37.58 2.18 -4.55
C ASN A 176 36.96 0.78 -4.55
N GLN A 177 36.06 0.49 -3.60
CA GLN A 177 35.50 -0.85 -3.40
C GLN A 177 34.53 -1.26 -4.51
N LYS A 178 33.90 -0.29 -5.19
CA LYS A 178 32.89 -0.52 -6.23
C LYS A 178 33.39 -0.11 -7.61
N GLU A 179 33.59 1.18 -7.84
CA GLU A 179 33.90 1.75 -9.16
C GLU A 179 35.26 1.30 -9.67
N LYS A 180 36.31 1.50 -8.86
CA LYS A 180 37.67 1.15 -9.27
C LYS A 180 37.86 -0.36 -9.43
N LYS A 181 37.33 -1.13 -8.48
CA LYS A 181 37.55 -2.58 -8.42
C LYS A 181 36.75 -3.35 -9.47
N TYR A 182 35.52 -2.94 -9.74
CA TYR A 182 34.58 -3.68 -10.61
C TYR A 182 34.21 -2.93 -11.88
N GLY A 183 34.59 -1.65 -12.03
CA GLY A 183 34.25 -0.84 -13.20
C GLY A 183 32.77 -0.49 -13.29
N ILE A 184 32.06 -0.46 -12.15
CA ILE A 184 30.62 -0.15 -12.07
C ILE A 184 30.34 0.96 -11.06
N THR A 185 29.47 1.89 -11.40
CA THR A 185 29.02 2.97 -10.51
C THR A 185 27.81 2.54 -9.71
N GLU A 186 27.85 2.72 -8.39
CA GLU A 186 26.72 2.43 -7.50
C GLU A 186 25.53 3.37 -7.78
N GLU A 187 24.31 2.92 -7.51
CA GLU A 187 23.17 3.84 -7.53
C GLU A 187 23.29 4.89 -6.41
N THR A 188 23.02 6.15 -6.75
CA THR A 188 23.24 7.27 -5.83
C THR A 188 22.59 7.06 -4.46
N TRP A 189 21.32 6.65 -4.42
CA TRP A 189 20.63 6.40 -3.15
C TRP A 189 21.32 5.35 -2.27
N LEU A 190 21.93 4.31 -2.85
CA LEU A 190 22.57 3.25 -2.07
C LEU A 190 24.00 3.64 -1.65
N ASN A 191 24.69 4.48 -2.43
CA ASN A 191 25.93 5.12 -2.00
C ASN A 191 25.67 6.00 -0.76
N GLU A 192 24.64 6.83 -0.83
CA GLU A 192 24.19 7.73 0.23
C GLU A 192 23.67 6.99 1.47
N ALA A 193 22.94 5.89 1.26
CA ALA A 193 22.46 5.02 2.33
C ALA A 193 23.58 4.55 3.26
N ARG A 194 24.72 4.14 2.67
CA ARG A 194 25.88 3.70 3.44
C ARG A 194 26.49 4.89 4.17
N ALA A 195 26.65 6.03 3.49
CA ALA A 195 27.29 7.22 4.04
C ALA A 195 26.48 7.81 5.21
N GLU A 196 25.15 7.83 5.08
CA GLU A 196 24.21 8.21 6.14
C GLU A 196 24.27 7.30 7.36
N TYR A 197 24.52 6.00 7.16
CA TYR A 197 24.64 5.05 8.28
C TYR A 197 25.98 5.16 9.03
N ALA A 198 27.01 5.78 8.43
CA ALA A 198 28.34 5.91 9.04
C ALA A 198 28.30 6.57 10.43
N SER A 199 27.47 7.60 10.61
CA SER A 199 27.27 8.29 11.89
C SER A 199 26.82 7.33 12.99
N THR A 200 25.85 6.46 12.68
CA THR A 200 25.32 5.49 13.64
C THR A 200 26.32 4.36 13.89
N LEU A 201 27.00 3.86 12.85
CA LEU A 201 28.04 2.84 12.98
C LEU A 201 29.19 3.30 13.90
N LEU A 202 29.54 4.58 13.83
CA LEU A 202 30.57 5.19 14.68
C LEU A 202 30.04 5.58 16.07
N GLY A 203 28.75 5.36 16.36
CA GLY A 203 28.13 5.64 17.65
C GLY A 203 27.89 7.13 17.92
N TYR A 204 27.97 8.00 16.91
CA TYR A 204 27.68 9.43 17.07
C TYR A 204 26.20 9.69 17.33
N ASP A 205 25.33 8.77 16.91
CA ASP A 205 23.88 8.84 17.17
C ASP A 205 23.46 8.11 18.45
N SER A 206 24.40 7.67 19.29
CA SER A 206 24.09 6.95 20.54
C SER A 206 23.28 7.80 21.52
N VAL A 207 23.61 9.09 21.62
CA VAL A 207 22.77 10.10 22.28
C VAL A 207 21.86 10.70 21.21
N TYR A 208 20.56 10.43 21.27
CA TYR A 208 19.62 10.87 20.24
C TYR A 208 19.52 12.41 20.15
N ALA A 209 19.41 13.11 21.28
CA ALA A 209 19.22 14.56 21.29
C ALA A 209 20.43 15.30 20.70
N GLY A 210 20.19 16.10 19.67
CA GLY A 210 21.22 16.85 18.94
C GLY A 210 22.00 16.03 17.90
N SER A 211 21.67 14.74 17.71
CA SER A 211 22.37 13.87 16.77
C SER A 211 21.97 14.06 15.31
N ASN A 212 22.75 13.46 14.39
CA ASN A 212 22.36 13.36 12.99
C ASN A 212 21.07 12.54 12.85
N LEU A 213 20.93 11.45 13.60
CA LEU A 213 19.74 10.60 13.55
C LEU A 213 18.46 11.37 13.94
N GLU A 214 18.48 12.22 14.97
CA GLU A 214 17.33 13.07 15.31
C GLU A 214 17.00 14.05 14.18
N ARG A 215 18.01 14.66 13.55
CA ARG A 215 17.83 15.55 12.40
C ARG A 215 17.17 14.82 11.22
N ARG A 216 17.63 13.61 10.89
CA ARG A 216 17.05 12.79 9.82
C ARG A 216 15.64 12.28 10.15
N ALA A 217 15.39 11.93 11.42
CA ALA A 217 14.04 11.58 11.89
C ALA A 217 13.07 12.76 11.75
N LYS A 218 13.49 13.99 12.08
CA LYS A 218 12.68 15.20 11.86
C LYS A 218 12.36 15.41 10.38
N ALA A 219 13.38 15.34 9.51
CA ALA A 219 13.20 15.45 8.06
C ALA A 219 12.22 14.39 7.50
N PHE A 220 12.32 13.15 7.97
CA PHE A 220 11.38 12.09 7.62
C PHE A 220 9.95 12.41 8.09
N LEU A 221 9.76 12.89 9.31
CA LEU A 221 8.42 13.21 9.83
C LEU A 221 7.77 14.41 9.13
N GLU A 222 8.57 15.33 8.59
CA GLU A 222 8.10 16.45 7.77
C GLU A 222 7.62 15.98 6.38
N GLN A 223 8.31 15.02 5.76
CA GLN A 223 7.97 14.50 4.43
C GLN A 223 8.12 12.96 4.36
N SER A 224 7.20 12.25 5.02
CA SER A 224 7.34 10.78 5.21
C SER A 224 7.06 9.94 3.96
N SER A 225 6.33 10.50 2.99
CA SER A 225 5.96 9.85 1.73
C SER A 225 6.89 10.24 0.58
N ASP A 226 8.18 10.47 0.87
CA ASP A 226 9.21 10.58 -0.15
C ASP A 226 9.66 9.18 -0.62
N ALA A 227 10.21 9.08 -1.82
CA ALA A 227 10.68 7.79 -2.36
C ALA A 227 12.11 7.50 -1.84
N ILE A 228 12.35 6.30 -1.31
CA ILE A 228 13.67 5.98 -0.74
C ILE A 228 14.78 5.77 -1.79
N CYS A 229 14.42 5.49 -3.05
CA CYS A 229 15.40 5.21 -4.11
C CYS A 229 15.55 6.38 -5.08
N GLU A 230 14.52 7.22 -5.29
CA GLU A 230 14.64 8.41 -6.14
C GLU A 230 15.58 9.41 -5.45
N TRP A 231 16.61 9.87 -6.16
CA TRP A 231 17.58 10.80 -5.57
C TRP A 231 17.55 12.16 -6.25
N GLN A 232 17.22 13.20 -5.46
CA GLN A 232 17.22 14.59 -5.89
C GLN A 232 18.09 15.48 -5.00
N ASN A 233 18.87 14.88 -4.09
CA ASN A 233 19.73 15.55 -3.13
C ASN A 233 18.97 16.52 -2.20
N ARG A 234 17.74 16.17 -1.79
CA ARG A 234 16.91 16.96 -0.87
C ARG A 234 17.01 16.42 0.54
N THR A 235 16.83 17.29 1.53
CA THR A 235 16.76 16.90 2.95
C THR A 235 15.78 15.75 3.23
N SER A 236 14.66 15.69 2.49
CA SER A 236 13.68 14.60 2.59
C SER A 236 14.22 13.25 2.12
N ASP A 237 15.01 13.23 1.04
CA ASP A 237 15.61 12.02 0.46
C ASP A 237 16.51 11.36 1.53
N TYR A 238 17.39 12.15 2.17
CA TYR A 238 18.24 11.67 3.27
C TYR A 238 17.42 11.22 4.49
N GLY A 239 16.33 11.94 4.81
CA GLY A 239 15.49 11.63 5.98
C GLY A 239 14.83 10.26 5.86
N VAL A 240 14.07 10.04 4.78
CA VAL A 240 13.37 8.77 4.55
C VAL A 240 14.35 7.61 4.39
N LEU A 241 15.47 7.84 3.68
CA LEU A 241 16.48 6.82 3.46
C LEU A 241 17.17 6.41 4.76
N ASN A 242 17.61 7.38 5.58
CA ASN A 242 18.27 7.07 6.84
C ASN A 242 17.35 6.23 7.73
N ILE A 243 16.09 6.64 7.91
CA ILE A 243 15.11 5.91 8.72
C ILE A 243 14.86 4.48 8.21
N PHE A 244 14.82 4.28 6.89
CA PHE A 244 14.76 2.94 6.32
C PHE A 244 16.03 2.11 6.56
N ILE A 245 17.21 2.71 6.42
CA ILE A 245 18.49 2.00 6.60
C ILE A 245 18.73 1.62 8.07
N GLN A 246 18.29 2.44 9.03
CA GLN A 246 18.30 2.06 10.45
C GLN A 246 17.48 0.78 10.68
N TYR A 247 16.29 0.69 10.09
CA TYR A 247 15.47 -0.52 10.15
C TYR A 247 16.14 -1.71 9.47
N LEU A 248 16.72 -1.51 8.28
CA LEU A 248 17.43 -2.58 7.56
C LEU A 248 18.58 -3.14 8.41
N VAL A 249 19.40 -2.27 9.01
CA VAL A 249 20.55 -2.73 9.79
C VAL A 249 20.13 -3.31 11.14
N ASP A 250 19.11 -2.76 11.81
CA ASP A 250 18.57 -3.30 13.05
C ASP A 250 18.17 -4.79 12.90
N HIS A 251 17.51 -5.13 11.79
CA HIS A 251 16.96 -6.48 11.58
C HIS A 251 17.89 -7.43 10.82
N TYR A 252 18.69 -6.92 9.89
CA TYR A 252 19.46 -7.75 8.96
C TYR A 252 20.99 -7.58 9.13
N GLY A 253 21.41 -6.61 9.94
CA GLY A 253 22.80 -6.35 10.26
C GLY A 253 23.55 -5.51 9.22
N VAL A 254 24.63 -4.86 9.67
CA VAL A 254 25.49 -4.03 8.80
C VAL A 254 26.13 -4.82 7.66
N GLY A 255 26.22 -6.15 7.84
CA GLY A 255 26.63 -7.12 6.83
C GLY A 255 25.99 -6.87 5.46
N ILE A 256 24.69 -6.56 5.43
CA ILE A 256 23.96 -6.32 4.16
C ILE A 256 24.52 -5.12 3.39
N LEU A 257 24.86 -4.03 4.08
CA LEU A 257 25.46 -2.85 3.46
C LEU A 257 26.89 -3.13 2.98
N THR A 258 27.66 -3.90 3.76
CA THR A 258 29.06 -4.23 3.45
C THR A 258 29.21 -5.26 2.34
N ASP A 259 28.37 -6.31 2.32
CA ASP A 259 28.40 -7.36 1.31
C ASP A 259 27.86 -6.84 -0.03
N SER A 260 26.78 -6.06 -0.03
CA SER A 260 26.24 -5.46 -1.25
C SER A 260 27.26 -4.56 -1.96
N LEU A 261 28.11 -3.85 -1.20
CA LEU A 261 29.20 -3.04 -1.75
C LEU A 261 30.26 -3.89 -2.49
N LYS A 262 30.45 -5.14 -2.07
CA LYS A 262 31.50 -6.03 -2.61
C LYS A 262 31.05 -6.88 -3.79
N LEU A 263 29.86 -6.65 -4.33
CA LEU A 263 29.31 -7.35 -5.50
C LEU A 263 29.44 -6.56 -6.80
N GLU A 264 29.50 -7.25 -7.94
CA GLU A 264 29.37 -6.69 -9.30
C GLU A 264 27.90 -6.37 -9.66
N LYS A 265 27.15 -5.87 -8.68
CA LYS A 265 25.76 -5.41 -8.81
C LYS A 265 25.59 -4.10 -8.08
N VAL A 266 24.52 -3.39 -8.44
CA VAL A 266 24.19 -2.07 -7.90
C VAL A 266 22.77 -2.04 -7.37
N GLY A 267 22.48 -1.08 -6.50
CA GLY A 267 21.13 -0.80 -6.01
C GLY A 267 20.44 -2.00 -5.38
N ILE A 268 19.14 -2.13 -5.64
CA ILE A 268 18.27 -3.17 -5.05
C ILE A 268 18.79 -4.59 -5.36
N ALA A 269 19.31 -4.81 -6.57
CA ALA A 269 19.83 -6.12 -6.96
C ALA A 269 21.03 -6.56 -6.09
N SER A 270 21.89 -5.62 -5.70
CA SER A 270 23.02 -5.89 -4.81
C SER A 270 22.58 -6.21 -3.37
N ILE A 271 21.55 -5.53 -2.87
CA ILE A 271 20.97 -5.78 -1.54
C ILE A 271 20.30 -7.15 -1.49
N ASN A 272 19.50 -7.51 -2.50
CA ASN A 272 18.86 -8.82 -2.57
C ASN A 272 19.87 -9.97 -2.60
N GLU A 273 20.97 -9.81 -3.33
CA GLU A 273 22.03 -10.82 -3.32
C GLU A 273 22.76 -10.89 -1.98
N ALA A 274 23.01 -9.75 -1.32
CA ALA A 274 23.59 -9.73 0.01
C ALA A 274 22.67 -10.40 1.05
N LEU A 275 21.36 -10.14 1.00
CA LEU A 275 20.36 -10.79 1.87
C LEU A 275 20.36 -12.30 1.68
N LEU A 276 20.30 -12.77 0.44
CA LEU A 276 20.33 -14.19 0.11
C LEU A 276 21.63 -14.85 0.59
N LYS A 277 22.78 -14.22 0.35
CA LYS A 277 24.10 -14.70 0.79
C LYS A 277 24.19 -14.81 2.32
N ASN A 278 23.54 -13.92 3.04
CA ASN A 278 23.49 -13.92 4.51
C ASN A 278 22.38 -14.82 5.08
N GLY A 279 21.68 -15.58 4.24
CA GLY A 279 20.71 -16.59 4.68
C GLY A 279 19.31 -16.04 5.01
N PHE A 280 19.03 -14.79 4.66
CA PHE A 280 17.69 -14.21 4.81
C PHE A 280 16.77 -14.67 3.67
N LYS A 281 15.48 -14.81 3.98
CA LYS A 281 14.46 -15.24 3.01
C LYS A 281 13.74 -14.05 2.38
N GLU A 282 13.69 -12.96 3.11
CA GLU A 282 13.10 -11.70 2.72
C GLU A 282 13.98 -11.01 1.67
N ASP A 283 13.34 -10.43 0.66
CA ASP A 283 13.98 -9.53 -0.29
C ASP A 283 13.68 -8.07 0.08
N PHE A 284 14.31 -7.15 -0.64
CA PHE A 284 14.10 -5.71 -0.47
C PHE A 284 12.63 -5.30 -0.57
N SER A 285 11.83 -5.97 -1.42
CA SER A 285 10.39 -5.69 -1.55
C SER A 285 9.63 -6.02 -0.28
N GLN A 286 9.90 -7.17 0.32
CA GLN A 286 9.26 -7.60 1.56
C GLN A 286 9.72 -6.74 2.74
N ILE A 287 11.02 -6.45 2.84
CA ILE A 287 11.61 -5.61 3.88
C ILE A 287 11.02 -4.20 3.84
N PHE A 288 10.93 -3.60 2.65
CA PHE A 288 10.31 -2.29 2.49
C PHE A 288 8.84 -2.33 2.93
N THR A 289 8.08 -3.35 2.53
CA THR A 289 6.68 -3.51 2.93
C THR A 289 6.55 -3.61 4.46
N ASP A 290 7.37 -4.44 5.11
CA ASP A 290 7.38 -4.58 6.57
C ASP A 290 7.80 -3.27 7.26
N TRP A 291 8.77 -2.53 6.71
CA TRP A 291 9.18 -1.21 7.20
C TRP A 291 8.04 -0.18 7.16
N THR A 292 7.23 -0.16 6.08
CA THR A 292 6.08 0.77 6.02
C THR A 292 5.07 0.51 7.13
N VAL A 293 4.91 -0.74 7.55
CA VAL A 293 4.07 -1.10 8.71
C VAL A 293 4.79 -0.74 10.00
N ALA A 294 6.08 -1.07 10.11
CA ALA A 294 6.90 -0.80 11.28
C ALA A 294 6.90 0.69 11.63
N VAL A 295 7.15 1.59 10.69
CA VAL A 295 7.18 3.04 10.99
C VAL A 295 5.81 3.61 11.40
N PHE A 296 4.71 2.91 11.11
CA PHE A 296 3.37 3.27 11.56
C PHE A 296 3.03 2.75 12.96
N VAL A 297 3.30 1.48 13.27
CA VAL A 297 2.94 0.89 14.58
C VAL A 297 4.07 0.88 15.60
N ASN A 298 5.30 0.70 15.11
CA ASN A 298 6.59 0.52 15.78
C ASN A 298 6.51 -0.21 17.14
N ASP A 299 5.83 -1.35 17.13
CA ASP A 299 5.49 -2.16 18.30
C ASP A 299 5.93 -3.61 18.08
N CYS A 300 6.98 -4.02 18.79
CA CYS A 300 7.57 -5.35 18.64
C CYS A 300 6.63 -6.48 19.12
N SER A 301 5.59 -6.17 19.90
CA SER A 301 4.60 -7.16 20.35
C SER A 301 3.73 -7.69 19.22
N LEU A 302 3.63 -6.95 18.11
CA LEU A 302 2.95 -7.36 16.88
C LEU A 302 3.83 -8.25 15.99
N GLY A 303 5.11 -8.40 16.34
CA GLY A 303 6.13 -9.10 15.58
C GLY A 303 7.40 -8.27 15.52
N ILE A 304 8.56 -8.92 15.65
CA ILE A 304 9.85 -8.21 15.76
C ILE A 304 10.10 -7.28 14.56
N LYS A 305 9.66 -7.67 13.36
CA LYS A 305 9.77 -6.88 12.13
C LYS A 305 8.88 -5.64 12.07
N TYR A 306 7.97 -5.43 13.02
CA TYR A 306 7.06 -4.27 13.03
C TYR A 306 7.47 -3.20 14.04
N CYS A 307 8.76 -3.14 14.37
CA CYS A 307 9.37 -2.11 15.20
C CYS A 307 10.83 -1.84 14.82
N TYR A 308 11.38 -0.76 15.36
CA TYR A 308 12.83 -0.56 15.44
C TYR A 308 13.37 -1.28 16.68
N LEU A 309 14.59 -1.83 16.56
CA LEU A 309 15.29 -2.44 17.70
C LEU A 309 16.16 -1.41 18.42
N SER A 310 16.54 -0.35 17.72
CA SER A 310 17.19 0.82 18.31
C SER A 310 16.27 1.58 19.27
N LYS A 311 16.74 1.78 20.50
CA LYS A 311 16.04 2.58 21.52
C LYS A 311 15.79 4.02 21.08
N ASN A 312 16.68 4.58 20.26
CA ASN A 312 16.58 5.97 19.81
C ASN A 312 15.39 6.20 18.86
N LEU A 313 14.90 5.13 18.21
CA LEU A 313 13.76 5.18 17.31
C LEU A 313 12.51 4.52 17.88
N GLU A 314 12.50 4.08 19.15
CA GLU A 314 11.38 3.35 19.76
C GLU A 314 10.05 4.15 19.73
N LYS A 315 10.13 5.49 19.74
CA LYS A 315 8.99 6.41 19.72
C LYS A 315 8.68 6.96 18.33
N LEU A 316 9.51 6.68 17.33
CA LEU A 316 9.28 7.17 15.98
C LEU A 316 7.97 6.57 15.44
N ARG A 317 7.08 7.43 14.95
CA ARG A 317 5.81 7.06 14.32
C ARG A 317 5.48 8.04 13.21
N VAL A 318 5.10 7.53 12.04
CA VAL A 318 4.57 8.38 10.97
C VAL A 318 3.12 8.77 11.26
N ASN A 319 2.76 10.00 10.89
CA ASN A 319 1.38 10.48 10.98
C ASN A 319 0.61 10.10 9.70
N PRO A 320 -0.48 9.33 9.79
CA PRO A 320 -1.29 9.00 8.63
C PRO A 320 -2.19 10.18 8.21
N THR A 321 -2.56 10.22 6.94
CA THR A 321 -3.69 11.05 6.49
C THR A 321 -5.00 10.47 7.03
N ILE A 322 -5.76 11.27 7.78
CA ILE A 322 -7.01 10.84 8.42
C ILE A 322 -8.20 11.13 7.50
N ASN A 323 -9.04 10.12 7.32
CA ASN A 323 -10.27 10.14 6.53
C ASN A 323 -11.45 9.73 7.41
N PHE A 324 -12.53 10.49 7.37
CA PHE A 324 -13.71 10.27 8.21
C PHE A 324 -14.91 9.81 7.40
N LEU A 325 -15.57 8.75 7.87
CA LEU A 325 -16.86 8.29 7.35
C LEU A 325 -18.00 8.67 8.30
N PRO A 326 -19.15 9.14 7.78
CA PRO A 326 -20.35 9.39 8.58
C PRO A 326 -20.74 8.20 9.48
N LEU A 327 -21.21 8.50 10.70
CA LEU A 327 -21.55 7.49 11.71
C LEU A 327 -22.92 6.82 11.48
N GLU A 328 -23.74 7.42 10.63
CA GLU A 328 -25.10 6.97 10.32
C GLU A 328 -25.33 6.91 8.81
N GLY A 329 -26.20 5.99 8.39
CA GLY A 329 -26.52 5.75 6.99
C GLY A 329 -25.45 4.97 6.23
N THR A 330 -25.77 4.61 4.99
CA THR A 330 -24.80 4.09 4.03
C THR A 330 -23.94 5.25 3.53
N SER A 331 -22.61 5.09 3.56
CA SER A 331 -21.68 6.09 3.05
C SER A 331 -20.60 5.43 2.20
N VAL A 332 -20.09 6.17 1.23
CA VAL A 332 -18.96 5.77 0.37
C VAL A 332 -18.00 6.94 0.30
N LEU A 333 -16.74 6.70 0.63
CA LEU A 333 -15.64 7.62 0.45
C LEU A 333 -14.67 7.04 -0.57
N SER A 334 -14.41 7.75 -1.66
CA SER A 334 -13.43 7.32 -2.66
C SER A 334 -12.32 8.36 -2.77
N ILE A 335 -11.08 7.91 -2.60
CA ILE A 335 -9.87 8.73 -2.63
C ILE A 335 -9.01 8.24 -3.79
N THR A 336 -8.58 9.15 -4.64
CA THR A 336 -7.59 8.87 -5.68
C THR A 336 -6.32 9.63 -5.36
N ASN A 337 -5.22 8.90 -5.24
CA ASN A 337 -3.90 9.44 -4.95
C ASN A 337 -2.91 9.00 -6.03
N VAL A 338 -1.72 9.60 -6.03
CA VAL A 338 -0.59 9.17 -6.84
C VAL A 338 0.58 8.79 -5.94
N THR A 339 1.41 7.86 -6.37
CA THR A 339 2.62 7.46 -5.63
C THR A 339 3.77 7.10 -6.57
N LYS A 340 5.01 7.18 -6.07
CA LYS A 340 6.21 6.72 -6.78
C LYS A 340 6.57 5.30 -6.36
N SER A 341 7.55 4.69 -7.04
CA SER A 341 8.10 3.42 -6.54
C SER A 341 8.83 3.67 -5.22
N TRP A 342 8.73 2.72 -4.29
CA TRP A 342 9.41 2.76 -2.99
C TRP A 342 9.00 3.96 -2.11
N THR A 343 7.70 4.28 -2.15
CA THR A 343 7.04 5.26 -1.29
C THR A 343 5.97 4.59 -0.43
N GLY A 344 5.99 4.86 0.88
CA GLY A 344 4.91 4.48 1.79
C GLY A 344 3.80 5.54 1.80
N ASN A 345 2.53 5.12 1.81
CA ASN A 345 1.39 6.04 1.86
C ASN A 345 0.45 5.60 2.99
N TRP A 346 0.33 6.37 4.07
CA TRP A 346 -0.45 5.96 5.25
C TRP A 346 -1.80 6.64 5.30
N GLN A 347 -2.88 5.88 5.15
CA GLN A 347 -4.25 6.39 5.17
C GLN A 347 -5.04 5.74 6.32
N LYS A 348 -5.54 6.55 7.25
CA LYS A 348 -6.34 6.11 8.40
C LYS A 348 -7.80 6.48 8.18
N PHE A 349 -8.68 5.50 8.20
CA PHE A 349 -10.14 5.64 8.12
C PHE A 349 -10.76 5.43 9.49
N ILE A 350 -11.59 6.39 9.91
CA ILE A 350 -12.34 6.37 11.16
C ILE A 350 -13.81 6.71 10.90
N GLY A 351 -14.68 6.44 11.88
CA GLY A 351 -16.13 6.61 11.73
C GLY A 351 -16.78 5.42 11.02
N GLY A 352 -17.97 5.59 10.45
CA GLY A 352 -18.76 4.46 9.93
C GLY A 352 -19.32 3.54 11.02
N LYS A 353 -20.12 2.55 10.64
CA LYS A 353 -20.80 1.62 11.57
C LYS A 353 -21.10 0.29 10.89
N GLY A 354 -21.06 -0.82 11.65
CA GLY A 354 -21.47 -2.13 11.11
C GLY A 354 -20.34 -2.74 10.30
N VAL A 355 -20.54 -2.93 8.99
CA VAL A 355 -19.52 -3.51 8.10
C VAL A 355 -18.86 -2.41 7.29
N LEU A 356 -17.53 -2.32 7.38
CA LEU A 356 -16.73 -1.42 6.56
C LEU A 356 -16.07 -2.22 5.45
N LYS A 357 -16.37 -1.90 4.19
CA LYS A 357 -15.71 -2.48 3.00
C LYS A 357 -14.58 -1.56 2.57
N LEU A 358 -13.40 -2.12 2.34
CA LEU A 358 -12.27 -1.45 1.69
C LEU A 358 -12.09 -2.05 0.31
N GLU A 359 -11.98 -1.21 -0.71
CA GLU A 359 -11.62 -1.56 -2.07
C GLU A 359 -10.37 -0.79 -2.47
N PHE A 360 -9.35 -1.51 -2.92
CA PHE A 360 -8.15 -0.93 -3.52
C PHE A 360 -8.15 -1.19 -5.02
N LYS A 361 -7.72 -0.20 -5.80
CA LYS A 361 -7.52 -0.34 -7.25
C LYS A 361 -6.26 0.41 -7.69
N GLY A 362 -5.27 -0.34 -8.16
CA GLY A 362 -4.13 0.17 -8.91
C GLY A 362 -4.30 0.02 -10.43
N LEU A 363 -3.23 0.27 -11.17
CA LEU A 363 -3.17 -0.08 -12.60
C LEU A 363 -2.58 -1.49 -12.77
N ALA A 364 -3.12 -2.26 -13.71
CA ALA A 364 -2.66 -3.61 -14.01
C ALA A 364 -1.16 -3.64 -14.37
N GLY A 365 -0.46 -4.70 -13.96
CA GLY A 365 0.98 -4.84 -14.18
C GLY A 365 1.87 -3.96 -13.30
N LEU A 366 1.30 -3.14 -12.42
CA LEU A 366 2.04 -2.48 -11.35
C LEU A 366 2.18 -3.41 -10.15
N GLY A 367 3.30 -3.39 -9.44
CA GLY A 367 3.54 -4.25 -8.27
C GLY A 367 3.13 -3.58 -6.97
N PHE A 368 1.84 -3.30 -6.76
CA PHE A 368 1.40 -2.73 -5.48
C PHE A 368 1.45 -3.76 -4.35
N LYS A 369 1.77 -3.27 -3.16
CA LYS A 369 1.64 -3.99 -1.89
C LYS A 369 0.76 -3.13 -0.99
N VAL A 370 -0.23 -3.75 -0.35
CA VAL A 370 -1.21 -3.02 0.46
C VAL A 370 -1.40 -3.75 1.80
N PRO A 371 -0.45 -3.60 2.73
CA PRO A 371 -0.72 -3.87 4.14
C PRO A 371 -1.91 -3.05 4.62
N TYR A 372 -2.73 -3.65 5.47
CA TYR A 372 -3.76 -2.93 6.19
C TYR A 372 -3.81 -3.36 7.65
N LEU A 373 -4.18 -2.42 8.51
CA LEU A 373 -4.28 -2.64 9.94
C LEU A 373 -5.68 -2.28 10.43
N ILE A 374 -6.18 -3.07 11.38
CA ILE A 374 -7.44 -2.78 12.06
C ILE A 374 -7.11 -2.49 13.52
N GLN A 375 -7.50 -1.32 14.00
CA GLN A 375 -7.39 -0.91 15.39
C GLN A 375 -8.67 -1.27 16.14
N ASP A 376 -8.56 -1.98 17.26
CA ASP A 376 -9.70 -2.29 18.13
C ASP A 376 -10.01 -1.14 19.11
N LYS A 377 -11.05 -1.31 19.94
CA LYS A 377 -11.42 -0.33 20.98
C LYS A 377 -10.39 -0.16 22.10
N ASN A 378 -9.50 -1.12 22.30
CA ASN A 378 -8.41 -1.04 23.26
C ASN A 378 -7.15 -0.40 22.66
N GLY A 379 -7.21 -0.01 21.38
CA GLY A 379 -6.09 0.57 20.66
C GLY A 379 -5.10 -0.46 20.09
N LYS A 380 -5.39 -1.76 20.19
CA LYS A 380 -4.54 -2.83 19.65
C LYS A 380 -4.72 -2.97 18.15
N TYR A 381 -3.62 -3.20 17.44
CA TYR A 381 -3.63 -3.41 16.00
C TYR A 381 -3.60 -4.89 15.62
N SER A 382 -4.32 -5.24 14.56
CA SER A 382 -4.12 -6.48 13.81
C SER A 382 -3.60 -6.15 12.41
N ILE A 383 -2.50 -6.79 12.01
CA ILE A 383 -1.80 -6.53 10.74
C ILE A 383 -2.22 -7.61 9.74
N ASN A 384 -2.61 -7.17 8.55
CA ASN A 384 -3.03 -8.04 7.46
C ASN A 384 -2.52 -7.49 6.12
N PHE A 385 -2.63 -8.29 5.06
CA PHE A 385 -2.18 -7.93 3.72
C PHE A 385 -3.31 -8.15 2.73
N LEU A 386 -3.65 -7.11 1.98
CA LEU A 386 -4.68 -7.20 0.96
C LEU A 386 -4.14 -7.98 -0.25
N ALA A 387 -4.78 -9.10 -0.57
CA ALA A 387 -4.51 -9.83 -1.79
C ALA A 387 -5.03 -9.04 -2.99
N LEU A 388 -4.18 -8.83 -3.99
CA LEU A 388 -4.53 -8.15 -5.23
C LEU A 388 -4.61 -9.15 -6.38
N ASP A 389 -5.63 -8.99 -7.23
CA ASP A 389 -5.76 -9.75 -8.46
C ASP A 389 -4.79 -9.28 -9.56
N LYS A 390 -4.86 -9.91 -10.73
CA LYS A 390 -4.04 -9.56 -11.91
C LYS A 390 -4.24 -8.12 -12.40
N ASP A 391 -5.38 -7.51 -12.08
CA ASP A 391 -5.73 -6.14 -12.44
C ASP A 391 -5.37 -5.14 -11.32
N GLN A 392 -4.64 -5.59 -10.29
CA GLN A 392 -4.24 -4.82 -9.11
C GLN A 392 -5.45 -4.31 -8.30
N LYS A 393 -6.49 -5.13 -8.19
CA LYS A 393 -7.67 -4.85 -7.36
C LYS A 393 -7.75 -5.83 -6.20
N GLY A 394 -8.22 -5.34 -5.06
CA GLY A 394 -8.50 -6.18 -3.90
C GLY A 394 -9.59 -5.55 -3.05
N GLU A 395 -10.35 -6.39 -2.36
CA GLU A 395 -11.37 -5.94 -1.42
C GLU A 395 -11.36 -6.78 -0.14
N ILE A 396 -11.75 -6.15 0.96
CA ILE A 396 -11.98 -6.80 2.25
C ILE A 396 -13.20 -6.21 2.94
N TYR A 397 -13.74 -6.96 3.89
CA TYR A 397 -14.86 -6.57 4.73
C TYR A 397 -14.45 -6.64 6.20
N ILE A 398 -14.73 -5.57 6.94
CA ILE A 398 -14.38 -5.44 8.35
C ILE A 398 -15.69 -5.32 9.13
N PRO A 399 -16.17 -6.42 9.73
CA PRO A 399 -17.37 -6.39 10.54
C PRO A 399 -17.13 -5.62 11.85
N ASP A 400 -18.22 -5.36 12.58
CA ASP A 400 -18.18 -4.77 13.91
C ASP A 400 -17.41 -3.43 13.98
N PHE A 401 -17.46 -2.62 12.92
CA PHE A 401 -16.88 -1.29 12.91
C PHE A 401 -17.70 -0.34 13.80
N SER A 402 -17.00 0.46 14.59
CA SER A 402 -17.49 1.26 15.74
C SER A 402 -18.02 0.46 16.95
N SER A 403 -18.24 -0.86 16.83
CA SER A 403 -18.63 -1.72 17.96
C SER A 403 -17.45 -2.47 18.58
N LYS A 404 -16.52 -3.00 17.78
CA LYS A 404 -15.25 -3.63 18.21
C LYS A 404 -14.03 -2.96 17.60
N ASN A 405 -14.13 -2.56 16.34
CA ASN A 405 -13.06 -1.93 15.57
C ASN A 405 -13.28 -0.41 15.51
N THR A 406 -12.22 0.39 15.63
CA THR A 406 -12.29 1.87 15.71
C THR A 406 -11.60 2.57 14.55
N ALA A 407 -10.62 1.92 13.91
CA ALA A 407 -9.94 2.45 12.75
C ALA A 407 -9.48 1.35 11.79
N LEU A 408 -9.46 1.70 10.50
CA LEU A 408 -8.79 0.96 9.45
C LEU A 408 -7.62 1.80 8.95
N ILE A 409 -6.44 1.21 8.79
CA ILE A 409 -5.29 1.86 8.19
C ILE A 409 -4.90 1.09 6.94
N ALA A 410 -4.85 1.74 5.79
CA ALA A 410 -4.32 1.16 4.55
C ALA A 410 -2.97 1.82 4.23
N ILE A 411 -1.98 0.99 3.92
CA ILE A 411 -0.60 1.44 3.65
C ILE A 411 -0.16 1.03 2.23
N PRO A 412 -0.78 1.54 1.15
CA PRO A 412 -0.35 1.17 -0.19
C PRO A 412 1.08 1.65 -0.49
N SER A 413 1.87 0.80 -1.14
CA SER A 413 3.19 1.11 -1.67
C SER A 413 3.41 0.44 -3.03
N LEU A 414 4.26 1.02 -3.87
CA LEU A 414 4.55 0.53 -5.22
C LEU A 414 5.99 0.04 -5.34
N GLN A 415 6.17 -1.17 -5.88
CA GLN A 415 7.49 -1.84 -6.00
C GLN A 415 7.73 -2.18 -7.47
N LYS A 416 7.73 -1.16 -8.33
CA LYS A 416 7.81 -1.32 -9.79
C LYS A 416 9.24 -1.14 -10.31
N LYS A 417 9.83 0.04 -10.08
CA LYS A 417 11.17 0.36 -10.59
C LYS A 417 12.21 -0.36 -9.74
N ILE A 418 13.17 -1.04 -10.37
CA ILE A 418 14.18 -1.84 -9.65
C ILE A 418 15.61 -1.31 -9.82
N SER A 419 15.82 -0.36 -10.74
CA SER A 419 17.11 0.24 -11.02
C SER A 419 16.97 1.59 -11.75
N GLY A 420 18.08 2.33 -11.83
CA GLY A 420 18.23 3.56 -12.60
C GLY A 420 17.50 4.75 -11.98
N PHE A 421 17.67 4.97 -10.68
CA PHE A 421 16.94 5.98 -9.90
C PHE A 421 17.54 7.39 -9.94
N ASP A 422 18.45 7.65 -10.86
CA ASP A 422 18.98 8.99 -11.08
C ASP A 422 17.94 9.85 -11.81
N GLY A 423 17.48 10.92 -11.15
CA GLY A 423 16.48 11.85 -11.68
C GLY A 423 15.06 11.59 -11.21
N LEU A 424 14.08 12.15 -11.93
CA LEU A 424 12.68 12.14 -11.52
C LEU A 424 11.96 10.84 -11.92
N ASP A 425 11.36 10.19 -10.93
CA ASP A 425 10.51 9.03 -11.07
C ASP A 425 9.07 9.41 -11.40
N PRO A 426 8.42 8.66 -12.32
CA PRO A 426 7.01 8.85 -12.62
C PRO A 426 6.13 8.48 -11.44
N THR A 427 5.02 9.19 -11.30
CA THR A 427 3.97 8.86 -10.34
C THR A 427 2.90 7.99 -10.98
N TYR A 428 2.26 7.15 -10.17
CA TYR A 428 1.22 6.21 -10.61
C TYR A 428 -0.04 6.39 -9.76
N PRO A 429 -1.21 6.51 -10.38
CA PRO A 429 -2.46 6.65 -9.65
C PRO A 429 -2.89 5.33 -9.03
N TYR A 430 -3.54 5.44 -7.88
CA TYR A 430 -4.31 4.36 -7.27
C TYR A 430 -5.53 4.96 -6.57
N SER A 431 -6.56 4.16 -6.36
CA SER A 431 -7.73 4.58 -5.60
C SER A 431 -8.00 3.65 -4.44
N VAL A 432 -8.43 4.24 -3.33
CA VAL A 432 -8.96 3.56 -2.15
C VAL A 432 -10.39 4.00 -1.98
N THR A 433 -11.32 3.05 -2.01
CA THR A 433 -12.74 3.29 -1.74
C THR A 433 -13.12 2.58 -0.45
N VAL A 434 -13.73 3.30 0.47
CA VAL A 434 -14.23 2.76 1.73
C VAL A 434 -15.72 3.01 1.81
N SER A 435 -16.50 1.97 2.06
CA SER A 435 -17.97 2.07 2.16
C SER A 435 -18.52 1.41 3.41
N VAL A 436 -19.58 1.99 3.95
CA VAL A 436 -20.36 1.43 5.07
C VAL A 436 -21.52 0.61 4.52
N MET A 437 -21.59 -0.64 4.97
CA MET A 437 -22.59 -1.63 4.58
C MET A 437 -23.32 -2.17 5.82
N GLU A 438 -24.59 -2.57 5.63
CA GLU A 438 -25.35 -3.20 6.71
C GLU A 438 -24.85 -4.62 7.05
N ARG A 439 -24.46 -5.38 6.02
CA ARG A 439 -24.07 -6.79 6.11
C ARG A 439 -22.95 -7.08 5.12
N THR A 440 -22.14 -8.09 5.39
CA THR A 440 -21.20 -8.66 4.42
C THR A 440 -21.95 -9.42 3.32
N PRO A 441 -21.35 -9.64 2.13
CA PRO A 441 -21.98 -10.45 1.08
C PRO A 441 -22.34 -11.87 1.53
N ALA A 442 -21.54 -12.45 2.43
CA ALA A 442 -21.80 -13.78 2.98
C ALA A 442 -23.04 -13.79 3.89
N GLU A 443 -23.16 -12.81 4.80
CA GLU A 443 -24.33 -12.65 5.67
C GLU A 443 -25.59 -12.33 4.87
N GLU A 444 -25.47 -11.53 3.80
CA GLU A 444 -26.57 -11.23 2.91
C GLU A 444 -27.04 -12.49 2.16
N LEU A 445 -26.12 -13.32 1.68
CA LEU A 445 -26.45 -14.59 1.04
C LEU A 445 -27.14 -15.56 2.01
N GLU A 446 -26.67 -15.63 3.26
CA GLU A 446 -27.30 -16.46 4.30
C GLU A 446 -28.72 -15.97 4.61
N LEU A 447 -28.93 -14.65 4.73
CA LEU A 447 -30.25 -14.07 4.94
C LEU A 447 -31.19 -14.38 3.77
N ILE A 448 -30.71 -14.26 2.53
CA ILE A 448 -31.49 -14.63 1.33
C ILE A 448 -31.93 -16.10 1.41
N GLN A 449 -31.02 -17.00 1.79
CA GLN A 449 -31.36 -18.43 1.94
C GLN A 449 -32.39 -18.67 3.04
N GLN A 450 -32.26 -17.99 4.19
CA GLN A 450 -33.23 -18.08 5.28
C GLN A 450 -34.62 -17.58 4.85
N LEU A 451 -34.69 -16.44 4.16
CA LEU A 451 -35.94 -15.89 3.65
C LEU A 451 -36.58 -16.80 2.60
N LEU A 452 -35.80 -17.40 1.69
CA LEU A 452 -36.29 -18.37 0.72
C LEU A 452 -36.87 -19.63 1.40
N SER A 453 -36.23 -20.11 2.46
CA SER A 453 -36.75 -21.22 3.27
C SER A 453 -38.08 -20.85 3.94
N GLN A 454 -38.18 -19.64 4.50
CA GLN A 454 -39.41 -19.14 5.11
C GLN A 454 -40.55 -18.98 4.09
N ILE A 455 -40.25 -18.46 2.89
CA ILE A 455 -41.22 -18.38 1.78
C ILE A 455 -41.74 -19.78 1.43
N THR A 456 -40.85 -20.77 1.36
CA THR A 456 -41.23 -22.16 1.06
C THR A 456 -42.16 -22.75 2.13
N LEU A 457 -41.91 -22.46 3.41
CA LEU A 457 -42.77 -22.89 4.51
C LEU A 457 -44.15 -22.21 4.44
N LEU A 458 -44.19 -20.90 4.22
CA LEU A 458 -45.43 -20.15 4.09
C LEU A 458 -46.26 -20.62 2.89
N GLN A 459 -45.63 -20.94 1.75
CA GLN A 459 -46.31 -21.50 0.59
C GLN A 459 -46.96 -22.87 0.88
N LYS A 460 -46.27 -23.75 1.62
CA LYS A 460 -46.85 -25.03 2.07
C LYS A 460 -48.05 -24.83 2.99
N GLU A 461 -47.96 -23.86 3.90
CA GLU A 461 -49.05 -23.54 4.82
C GLU A 461 -50.27 -22.97 4.09
N ILE A 462 -50.05 -22.07 3.12
CA ILE A 462 -51.12 -21.57 2.24
C ILE A 462 -51.78 -22.72 1.48
N ALA A 463 -51.02 -23.65 0.90
CA ALA A 463 -51.58 -24.81 0.20
C ALA A 463 -52.40 -25.72 1.14
N ARG A 464 -51.93 -25.92 2.38
CA ARG A 464 -52.64 -26.67 3.42
C ARG A 464 -53.96 -26.00 3.77
N VAL A 465 -53.94 -24.70 4.04
CA VAL A 465 -55.14 -23.91 4.38
C VAL A 465 -56.11 -23.87 3.20
N GLN A 466 -55.64 -23.70 1.97
CA GLN A 466 -56.49 -23.75 0.78
C GLN A 466 -57.18 -25.11 0.62
N THR A 467 -56.48 -26.21 0.92
CA THR A 467 -57.07 -27.56 0.92
C THR A 467 -58.13 -27.69 2.01
N GLN A 468 -57.90 -27.14 3.21
CA GLN A 468 -58.89 -27.13 4.29
C GLN A 468 -60.12 -26.30 3.94
N ILE A 469 -59.93 -25.12 3.34
CA ILE A 469 -61.02 -24.27 2.84
C ILE A 469 -61.84 -25.01 1.79
N ASN A 470 -61.19 -25.63 0.80
CA ASN A 470 -61.88 -26.41 -0.23
C ASN A 470 -62.65 -27.60 0.36
N ALA A 471 -62.10 -28.28 1.36
CA ALA A 471 -62.78 -29.37 2.07
C ALA A 471 -64.01 -28.88 2.88
N LEU A 472 -63.95 -27.67 3.45
CA LEU A 472 -65.07 -27.05 4.16
C LEU A 472 -66.15 -26.55 3.19
N LEU A 473 -65.77 -26.00 2.04
CA LEU A 473 -66.70 -25.50 1.02
C LEU A 473 -67.34 -26.64 0.20
N GLY A 474 -66.71 -27.82 0.13
CA GLY A 474 -67.18 -28.98 -0.65
C GLY A 474 -68.35 -29.78 -0.09
N LYS A 475 -68.94 -29.41 1.06
CA LYS A 475 -70.14 -30.07 1.62
C LYS A 475 -71.42 -29.33 1.20
N SER A 476 -71.83 -29.48 -0.06
CA SER A 476 -73.22 -29.26 -0.49
C SER A 476 -73.75 -30.55 -1.11
N THR A 477 -74.14 -31.50 -0.27
CA THR A 477 -74.79 -32.74 -0.71
C THR A 477 -76.22 -32.42 -1.13
N VAL A 478 -76.49 -32.48 -2.44
CA VAL A 478 -77.86 -32.51 -2.95
C VAL A 478 -78.48 -33.84 -2.50
N SER A 479 -79.64 -33.77 -1.84
CA SER A 479 -80.27 -34.90 -1.15
C SER A 479 -80.91 -35.94 -2.08
N CYS A 480 -80.97 -35.69 -3.39
CA CYS A 480 -81.57 -36.62 -4.35
C CYS A 480 -80.74 -36.81 -5.63
N GLN A 481 -80.88 -38.00 -6.22
CA GLN A 481 -80.16 -38.42 -7.43
C GLN A 481 -80.89 -38.05 -8.73
N LYS A 482 -82.19 -37.71 -8.67
CA LYS A 482 -83.01 -37.45 -9.86
C LYS A 482 -84.30 -36.69 -9.51
N ILE A 483 -84.73 -35.79 -10.40
CA ILE A 483 -86.05 -35.16 -10.43
C ILE A 483 -86.91 -35.90 -11.47
N GLU A 484 -88.10 -36.35 -11.10
CA GLU A 484 -88.97 -37.14 -11.97
C GLU A 484 -90.21 -36.36 -12.40
N SER A 485 -90.69 -35.45 -11.56
CA SER A 485 -91.94 -34.72 -11.76
C SER A 485 -91.73 -33.35 -12.40
N ASN A 486 -92.74 -32.85 -13.13
CA ASN A 486 -92.76 -31.44 -13.54
C ASN A 486 -92.88 -30.57 -12.29
N LEU A 487 -91.92 -29.65 -12.07
CA LEU A 487 -91.94 -28.73 -10.93
C LEU A 487 -92.28 -27.31 -11.40
N TYR A 488 -93.14 -26.61 -10.67
CA TYR A 488 -93.63 -25.29 -11.04
C TYR A 488 -93.98 -24.45 -9.82
N LEU A 489 -94.10 -23.14 -10.05
CA LEU A 489 -94.44 -22.15 -9.04
C LEU A 489 -95.71 -22.54 -8.27
N GLY A 490 -95.65 -22.48 -6.94
CA GLY A 490 -96.77 -22.77 -6.04
C GLY A 490 -96.73 -24.17 -5.42
N MET A 491 -95.83 -25.06 -5.85
CA MET A 491 -95.67 -26.37 -5.21
C MET A 491 -95.09 -26.22 -3.80
N MET A 492 -95.75 -26.81 -2.79
CA MET A 492 -95.36 -26.75 -1.38
C MET A 492 -95.05 -28.15 -0.85
N ASN A 493 -94.25 -28.23 0.22
CA ASN A 493 -93.93 -29.47 0.95
C ASN A 493 -93.44 -30.62 0.05
N SER A 494 -92.75 -30.30 -1.05
CA SER A 494 -92.27 -31.30 -2.01
C SER A 494 -90.80 -31.63 -1.79
N ALA A 495 -90.50 -32.93 -1.65
CA ALA A 495 -89.14 -33.44 -1.57
C ALA A 495 -88.34 -33.16 -2.87
N GLU A 496 -88.99 -33.27 -4.04
CA GLU A 496 -88.34 -32.93 -5.32
C GLU A 496 -88.02 -31.44 -5.43
N VAL A 497 -88.84 -30.57 -4.83
CA VAL A 497 -88.53 -29.12 -4.78
C VAL A 497 -87.35 -28.82 -3.85
N ARG A 498 -87.22 -29.53 -2.72
CA ARG A 498 -86.02 -29.42 -1.87
C ARG A 498 -84.77 -29.83 -2.62
N CYS A 499 -84.83 -30.94 -3.33
CA CYS A 499 -83.71 -31.40 -4.14
C CYS A 499 -83.35 -30.41 -5.25
N LEU A 500 -84.34 -29.86 -5.96
CA LEU A 500 -84.11 -28.79 -6.94
C LEU A 500 -83.39 -27.59 -6.31
N GLN A 501 -83.81 -27.15 -5.13
CA GLN A 501 -83.23 -25.99 -4.45
C GLN A 501 -81.78 -26.25 -4.01
N GLU A 502 -81.49 -27.45 -3.51
CA GLU A 502 -80.11 -27.86 -3.18
C GLU A 502 -79.23 -27.92 -4.42
N PHE A 503 -79.75 -28.48 -5.52
CA PHE A 503 -79.05 -28.50 -6.80
C PHE A 503 -78.76 -27.08 -7.30
N LEU A 504 -79.76 -26.21 -7.35
CA LEU A 504 -79.59 -24.83 -7.82
C LEU A 504 -78.59 -24.06 -6.95
N LYS A 505 -78.57 -24.31 -5.63
CA LYS A 505 -77.57 -23.76 -4.72
C LYS A 505 -76.15 -24.24 -5.06
N SER A 506 -75.99 -25.51 -5.43
CA SER A 506 -74.70 -26.06 -5.86
C SER A 506 -74.15 -25.44 -7.15
N GLN A 507 -75.00 -24.83 -7.98
CA GLN A 507 -74.60 -24.19 -9.23
C GLN A 507 -73.94 -22.81 -9.04
N GLY A 508 -73.80 -22.34 -7.79
CA GLY A 508 -73.17 -21.07 -7.42
C GLY A 508 -74.17 -19.94 -7.17
N GLN A 509 -73.69 -18.88 -6.52
CA GLN A 509 -74.51 -17.72 -6.13
C GLN A 509 -75.05 -16.94 -7.34
N ASP A 510 -74.44 -17.05 -8.52
CA ASP A 510 -74.96 -16.42 -9.74
C ASP A 510 -76.32 -16.99 -10.16
N ILE A 511 -76.53 -18.30 -9.92
CA ILE A 511 -77.75 -19.03 -10.27
C ILE A 511 -78.79 -18.94 -9.16
N TYR A 512 -78.42 -19.21 -7.91
CA TYR A 512 -79.35 -19.16 -6.79
C TYR A 512 -78.78 -18.37 -5.60
N PRO A 513 -78.77 -17.02 -5.69
CA PRO A 513 -78.15 -16.16 -4.68
C PRO A 513 -78.69 -16.41 -3.27
N GLU A 514 -79.99 -16.67 -3.16
CA GLU A 514 -80.67 -16.81 -1.88
C GLU A 514 -80.40 -18.17 -1.23
N GLY A 515 -80.10 -19.21 -2.03
CA GLY A 515 -79.65 -20.52 -1.55
C GLY A 515 -80.56 -21.20 -0.52
N LEU A 516 -81.86 -20.87 -0.53
CA LEU A 516 -82.85 -21.35 0.43
C LEU A 516 -83.42 -22.72 0.00
N VAL A 517 -83.40 -23.69 0.91
CA VAL A 517 -83.97 -25.03 0.70
C VAL A 517 -85.16 -25.19 1.64
N THR A 518 -86.36 -24.98 1.12
CA THR A 518 -87.61 -24.95 1.89
C THR A 518 -88.59 -26.05 1.48
N GLY A 519 -88.50 -26.53 0.25
CA GLY A 519 -89.49 -27.41 -0.38
C GLY A 519 -90.71 -26.68 -0.91
N TYR A 520 -90.69 -25.34 -0.88
CA TYR A 520 -91.67 -24.48 -1.52
C TYR A 520 -91.09 -23.84 -2.78
N PHE A 521 -91.70 -24.11 -3.93
CA PHE A 521 -91.33 -23.53 -5.21
C PHE A 521 -91.97 -22.14 -5.32
N GLY A 522 -91.33 -21.16 -4.68
CA GLY A 522 -91.74 -19.75 -4.70
C GLY A 522 -91.09 -18.95 -5.83
N SER A 523 -91.24 -17.62 -5.76
CA SER A 523 -90.69 -16.68 -6.75
C SER A 523 -89.16 -16.76 -6.87
N LEU A 524 -88.44 -16.95 -5.76
CA LEU A 524 -86.98 -17.05 -5.74
C LEU A 524 -86.49 -18.33 -6.44
N THR A 525 -87.11 -19.48 -6.16
CA THR A 525 -86.79 -20.73 -6.85
C THR A 525 -87.13 -20.65 -8.33
N LYS A 526 -88.24 -19.98 -8.69
CA LYS A 526 -88.57 -19.72 -10.09
C LYS A 526 -87.50 -18.88 -10.79
N ALA A 527 -87.03 -17.80 -10.17
CA ALA A 527 -85.97 -16.96 -10.72
C ALA A 527 -84.67 -17.75 -10.91
N ALA A 528 -84.29 -18.59 -9.94
CA ALA A 528 -83.12 -19.45 -10.06
C ALA A 528 -83.25 -20.49 -11.18
N VAL A 529 -84.44 -21.07 -11.36
CA VAL A 529 -84.72 -21.98 -12.50
C VAL A 529 -84.60 -21.24 -13.83
N ILE A 530 -85.09 -20.00 -13.94
CA ILE A 530 -84.94 -19.19 -15.17
C ILE A 530 -83.47 -19.01 -15.51
N LYS A 531 -82.65 -18.56 -14.54
CA LYS A 531 -81.21 -18.37 -14.74
C LYS A 531 -80.51 -19.67 -15.13
N PHE A 532 -80.88 -20.78 -14.51
CA PHE A 532 -80.35 -22.10 -14.88
C PHE A 532 -80.74 -22.49 -16.31
N GLN A 533 -82.00 -22.30 -16.70
CA GLN A 533 -82.48 -22.58 -18.05
C GLN A 533 -81.76 -21.73 -19.10
N GLU A 534 -81.49 -20.47 -18.80
CA GLU A 534 -80.76 -19.55 -19.67
C GLU A 534 -79.27 -19.93 -19.78
N LYS A 535 -78.65 -20.35 -18.66
CA LYS A 535 -77.26 -20.88 -18.66
C LYS A 535 -77.11 -22.11 -19.57
N TYR A 536 -78.14 -22.96 -19.65
CA TYR A 536 -78.17 -24.16 -20.50
C TYR A 536 -79.19 -24.03 -21.65
N ALA A 537 -79.31 -22.82 -22.23
CA ALA A 537 -80.35 -22.50 -23.21
C ALA A 537 -80.35 -23.43 -24.43
N SER A 538 -79.17 -23.87 -24.91
CA SER A 538 -79.04 -24.81 -26.04
C SER A 538 -79.73 -26.14 -25.78
N ASP A 539 -79.66 -26.63 -24.55
CA ASP A 539 -80.12 -27.97 -24.18
C ASP A 539 -81.56 -27.92 -23.65
N VAL A 540 -81.93 -26.80 -23.05
CA VAL A 540 -83.18 -26.67 -22.30
C VAL A 540 -84.26 -25.90 -23.06
N LEU A 541 -83.90 -24.78 -23.70
CA LEU A 541 -84.83 -23.83 -24.30
C LEU A 541 -84.94 -23.99 -25.82
N ALA A 542 -83.80 -24.15 -26.51
CA ALA A 542 -83.74 -24.26 -27.97
C ALA A 542 -84.58 -25.42 -28.56
N PRO A 543 -84.68 -26.61 -27.94
CA PRO A 543 -85.51 -27.70 -28.46
C PRO A 543 -87.01 -27.35 -28.55
N TRP A 544 -87.46 -26.31 -27.84
CA TRP A 544 -88.84 -25.84 -27.82
C TRP A 544 -89.03 -24.48 -28.52
N GLY A 545 -87.98 -23.94 -29.17
CA GLY A 545 -88.02 -22.63 -29.81
C GLY A 545 -88.16 -21.45 -28.82
N LEU A 546 -87.81 -21.65 -27.55
CA LEU A 546 -87.94 -20.63 -26.51
C LEU A 546 -86.67 -19.76 -26.45
N THR A 547 -86.86 -18.45 -26.32
CA THR A 547 -85.78 -17.45 -26.23
C THR A 547 -85.50 -16.95 -24.81
N GLY A 548 -86.28 -17.39 -23.82
CA GLY A 548 -86.11 -17.01 -22.41
C GLY A 548 -86.59 -18.10 -21.45
N GLY A 549 -86.06 -18.09 -20.22
CA GLY A 549 -86.39 -19.08 -19.20
C GLY A 549 -87.86 -19.02 -18.79
N THR A 550 -88.51 -20.18 -18.67
CA THR A 550 -89.93 -20.28 -18.30
C THR A 550 -90.14 -20.32 -16.79
N GLY A 551 -89.09 -20.68 -16.04
CA GLY A 551 -89.17 -20.90 -14.59
C GLY A 551 -89.98 -22.14 -14.20
N ARG A 552 -90.27 -23.03 -15.16
CA ARG A 552 -90.90 -24.34 -14.95
C ARG A 552 -89.89 -25.45 -15.24
N VAL A 553 -89.73 -26.39 -14.32
CA VAL A 553 -88.86 -27.55 -14.50
C VAL A 553 -89.64 -28.63 -15.24
N ALA A 554 -89.67 -28.50 -16.58
CA ALA A 554 -90.30 -29.45 -17.50
C ALA A 554 -89.25 -30.45 -18.06
N GLN A 555 -89.64 -31.25 -19.07
CA GLN A 555 -88.85 -32.41 -19.53
C GLN A 555 -87.37 -32.10 -19.83
N THR A 556 -87.06 -31.08 -20.64
CA THR A 556 -85.68 -30.75 -21.01
C THR A 556 -84.88 -30.16 -19.85
N THR A 557 -85.52 -29.36 -18.99
CA THR A 557 -84.88 -28.85 -17.75
C THR A 557 -84.57 -29.98 -16.79
N ARG A 558 -85.51 -30.92 -16.57
CA ARG A 558 -85.26 -32.14 -15.76
C ARG A 558 -84.13 -32.96 -16.33
N ASN A 559 -84.15 -33.24 -17.63
CA ASN A 559 -83.10 -34.05 -18.27
C ASN A 559 -81.73 -33.43 -18.00
N LYS A 560 -81.59 -32.10 -18.14
CA LYS A 560 -80.32 -31.43 -17.89
C LYS A 560 -79.92 -31.47 -16.41
N ILE A 561 -80.87 -31.24 -15.50
CA ILE A 561 -80.60 -31.32 -14.06
C ILE A 561 -80.16 -32.75 -13.69
N ASN A 562 -80.86 -33.77 -14.17
CA ASN A 562 -80.55 -35.17 -13.90
C ASN A 562 -79.21 -35.61 -14.51
N GLU A 563 -78.87 -35.12 -15.69
CA GLU A 563 -77.53 -35.31 -16.28
C GLU A 563 -76.44 -34.74 -15.35
N LEU A 564 -76.67 -33.55 -14.78
CA LEU A 564 -75.72 -32.88 -13.90
C LEU A 564 -75.70 -33.46 -12.48
N LEU A 565 -76.79 -34.06 -12.01
CA LEU A 565 -76.86 -34.78 -10.73
C LEU A 565 -76.21 -36.17 -10.79
N GLY A 566 -76.18 -36.80 -11.98
CA GLY A 566 -75.61 -38.12 -12.20
C GLY A 566 -74.12 -38.14 -12.56
N ARG A 567 -73.43 -37.00 -12.50
CA ARG A 567 -72.00 -36.85 -12.82
C ARG A 567 -71.13 -36.73 -11.57
#